data_AF-A0A6M3IJG2-F1
#
_entry.id   AF-A0A6M3IJG2-F1
#
_cell.length_a   1.000
_cell.length_b   1.000
_cell.length_c   1.000
_cell.angle_alpha   90.00
_cell.angle_beta   90.00
_cell.angle_gamma   90.00
#
_symmetry.space_group_name_H-M   'P 1'
#
loop_
_entity.id
_entity.type
_entity.pdbx_description
1 polymer ?
#
loop_
_entity_poly.entity_id
_entity_poly.type
_entity_poly.pdbx_seq_one_letter_code
_entity_poly.pdbx_strand_id
1 'polypeptide(L)'
;MIKILNWLFLVTDEELRTYGDVSRKEDVLGLVEILTAKETYFLNNLGKTAAKDMVHITLTDSLRTAASAAVAEGGDYTMGAKTTPSRLTNVIQIIAIPFAVTRSQQQIQKHTGENELSRQTTKALMDWGNAAEFDLVRSTWASGVSGTTPKMSGILEAISLAQTYSAQTSGTAWSATILSAMMQDSYDDSNGDVATDIFLGSYLRNVMDTFTQKNQTTVYSDDVAKIRNATTTYSTSFGDLVVHNHRYLNQSGDTTGRALVLRPDKLKIAYLERPFIDNGLARSGDYDKRAVVGKLTIEIRNQTGHVFQDGFNIG
;
A
#
# COMPACT_ATOMS: atom_id res chain seq x y z
N MET A 1 18.71 72.49 -57.77
CA MET A 1 17.32 72.65 -57.30
C MET A 1 16.59 71.35 -57.58
N ILE A 2 15.69 70.94 -56.67
CA ILE A 2 14.88 69.70 -56.66
C ILE A 2 15.54 68.51 -55.93
N LYS A 3 15.25 68.41 -54.62
CA LYS A 3 15.35 67.17 -53.83
C LYS A 3 13.99 66.48 -53.90
N ILE A 4 13.96 65.26 -54.44
CA ILE A 4 12.79 64.38 -54.48
C ILE A 4 12.60 63.81 -53.07
N LEU A 5 11.44 64.10 -52.45
CA LEU A 5 11.01 63.53 -51.19
C LEU A 5 10.59 62.08 -51.42
N ASN A 6 11.28 61.12 -50.79
CA ASN A 6 10.84 59.73 -50.72
C ASN A 6 9.93 59.59 -49.49
N TRP A 7 8.62 59.46 -49.70
CA TRP A 7 7.67 59.18 -48.63
C TRP A 7 7.80 57.71 -48.21
N LEU A 8 8.31 57.49 -47.01
CA LEU A 8 8.26 56.19 -46.32
C LEU A 8 6.83 55.99 -45.81
N PHE A 9 6.05 55.12 -46.47
CA PHE A 9 4.79 54.64 -45.90
C PHE A 9 5.12 53.77 -44.68
N LEU A 10 4.93 54.31 -43.48
CA LEU A 10 4.79 53.50 -42.28
C LEU A 10 3.48 52.73 -42.43
N VAL A 11 3.54 51.43 -42.66
CA VAL A 11 2.37 50.55 -42.56
C VAL A 11 2.03 50.49 -41.07
N THR A 12 1.11 51.33 -40.63
CA THR A 12 0.45 51.14 -39.34
C THR A 12 -0.44 49.91 -39.49
N ASP A 13 -0.13 48.86 -38.72
CA ASP A 13 -0.95 47.66 -38.64
C ASP A 13 -2.31 48.05 -38.00
N GLU A 14 -3.36 48.23 -38.81
CA GLU A 14 -4.70 48.68 -38.37
C GLU A 14 -5.56 47.54 -37.80
N GLU A 15 -4.95 46.41 -37.46
CA GLU A 15 -5.66 45.21 -37.03
C GLU A 15 -5.70 45.10 -35.49
N LEU A 16 -6.90 45.04 -34.91
CA LEU A 16 -7.10 44.73 -33.50
C LEU A 16 -6.65 43.27 -33.23
N ARG A 17 -5.44 43.10 -32.71
CA ARG A 17 -4.87 41.78 -32.41
C ARG A 17 -5.48 41.23 -31.13
N THR A 18 -5.96 40.00 -31.20
CA THR A 18 -6.56 39.31 -30.06
C THR A 18 -5.57 39.10 -28.91
N TYR A 19 -4.26 39.05 -29.15
CA TYR A 19 -3.26 38.89 -28.08
C TYR A 19 -3.07 40.12 -27.16
N GLY A 20 -3.55 41.31 -27.55
CA GLY A 20 -3.47 42.54 -26.75
C GLY A 20 -4.77 42.95 -26.06
N ASP A 21 -5.84 42.16 -26.22
CA ASP A 21 -7.15 42.43 -25.67
C ASP A 21 -7.27 41.89 -24.23
N VAL A 22 -7.23 42.81 -23.26
CA VAL A 22 -7.35 42.54 -21.82
C VAL A 22 -8.74 42.06 -21.39
N SER A 23 -9.74 42.11 -22.27
CA SER A 23 -11.11 41.65 -21.99
C SER A 23 -11.34 40.17 -22.32
N ARG A 24 -10.34 39.50 -22.91
CA ARG A 24 -10.47 38.09 -23.32
C ARG A 24 -10.46 37.16 -22.12
N LYS A 25 -11.37 36.17 -22.16
CA LYS A 25 -11.38 35.06 -21.22
C LYS A 25 -10.22 34.12 -21.49
N GLU A 26 -9.44 33.81 -20.47
CA GLU A 26 -8.34 32.86 -20.54
C GLU A 26 -8.84 31.47 -20.94
N ASP A 27 -8.14 30.82 -21.86
CA ASP A 27 -8.38 29.42 -22.21
C ASP A 27 -7.75 28.54 -21.14
N VAL A 28 -8.59 28.02 -20.24
CA VAL A 28 -8.20 27.15 -19.13
C VAL A 28 -8.91 25.84 -19.32
N LEU A 29 -8.14 24.76 -19.44
CA LEU A 29 -8.67 23.40 -19.50
C LEU A 29 -9.49 23.11 -18.24
N GLY A 30 -10.77 22.74 -18.42
CA GLY A 30 -11.70 22.44 -17.33
C GLY A 30 -11.47 21.10 -16.62
N LEU A 31 -10.30 20.48 -16.77
CA LEU A 31 -9.96 19.19 -16.19
C LEU A 31 -8.90 19.38 -15.10
N VAL A 32 -9.20 18.94 -13.89
CA VAL A 32 -8.22 18.88 -12.80
C VAL A 32 -7.83 17.42 -12.58
N GLU A 33 -6.67 17.03 -13.08
CA GLU A 33 -6.14 15.68 -12.89
C GLU A 33 -5.41 15.55 -11.55
N ILE A 34 -5.59 14.41 -10.88
CA ILE A 34 -4.84 14.07 -9.67
C ILE A 34 -3.59 13.33 -10.11
N LEU A 35 -2.44 14.01 -10.03
CA LEU A 35 -1.15 13.50 -10.47
C LEU A 35 -0.43 12.63 -9.44
N THR A 36 -0.95 12.55 -8.21
CA THR A 36 -0.35 11.76 -7.14
C THR A 36 -0.66 10.28 -7.34
N ALA A 37 0.35 9.44 -7.14
CA ALA A 37 0.17 8.00 -7.23
C ALA A 37 -0.76 7.47 -6.13
N LYS A 38 -1.62 6.53 -6.51
CA LYS A 38 -2.50 5.81 -5.60
C LYS A 38 -1.97 4.40 -5.42
N GLU A 39 -1.82 3.98 -4.17
CA GLU A 39 -1.40 2.63 -3.78
C GLU A 39 -2.41 2.12 -2.74
N THR A 40 -3.15 1.07 -3.10
CA THR A 40 -4.28 0.55 -2.29
C THR A 40 -4.43 -0.97 -2.47
N TYR A 41 -3.33 -1.66 -2.74
CA TYR A 41 -3.36 -3.08 -3.07
C TYR A 41 -3.95 -3.90 -1.91
N PHE A 42 -3.40 -3.79 -0.71
CA PHE A 42 -3.83 -4.53 0.47
C PHE A 42 -5.25 -4.14 0.89
N LEU A 43 -5.58 -2.84 0.88
CA LEU A 43 -6.90 -2.32 1.20
C LEU A 43 -8.03 -2.95 0.35
N ASN A 44 -7.72 -3.28 -0.91
CA ASN A 44 -8.68 -3.84 -1.86
C ASN A 44 -8.65 -5.37 -1.91
N ASN A 45 -7.47 -5.99 -1.81
CA ASN A 45 -7.30 -7.43 -2.03
C ASN A 45 -7.37 -8.28 -0.75
N LEU A 46 -7.11 -7.70 0.43
CA LEU A 46 -7.22 -8.46 1.67
C LEU A 46 -8.68 -8.70 2.07
N GLY A 47 -8.92 -9.86 2.70
CA GLY A 47 -10.23 -10.22 3.24
C GLY A 47 -10.68 -9.22 4.31
N LYS A 48 -11.98 -8.93 4.39
CA LYS A 48 -12.52 -7.93 5.33
C LYS A 48 -13.32 -8.60 6.45
N THR A 49 -13.09 -8.20 7.69
CA THR A 49 -13.82 -8.64 8.89
C THR A 49 -14.36 -7.44 9.66
N ALA A 50 -15.26 -7.70 10.61
CA ALA A 50 -15.79 -6.67 11.51
C ALA A 50 -15.13 -6.78 12.88
N ALA A 51 -14.58 -5.68 13.38
CA ALA A 51 -14.10 -5.58 14.75
C ALA A 51 -15.24 -5.17 15.68
N LYS A 52 -15.18 -5.61 16.95
CA LYS A 52 -16.21 -5.34 17.96
C LYS A 52 -15.74 -4.44 19.10
N ASP A 53 -14.44 -4.21 19.19
CA ASP A 53 -13.80 -3.43 20.25
C ASP A 53 -12.58 -2.69 19.67
N MET A 54 -12.10 -1.65 20.35
CA MET A 54 -10.89 -0.90 19.99
C MET A 54 -9.62 -1.75 20.09
N VAL A 55 -9.68 -2.87 20.83
CA VAL A 55 -8.64 -3.89 20.88
C VAL A 55 -9.14 -5.12 20.11
N HIS A 56 -8.47 -5.46 19.03
CA HIS A 56 -8.78 -6.63 18.21
C HIS A 56 -7.83 -7.77 18.54
N ILE A 57 -8.35 -8.95 18.84
CA ILE A 57 -7.54 -10.10 19.24
C ILE A 57 -7.83 -11.27 18.32
N THR A 58 -6.75 -11.88 17.82
CA THR A 58 -6.80 -13.16 17.12
C THR A 58 -6.26 -14.25 18.05
N LEU A 59 -6.96 -15.38 18.12
CA LEU A 59 -6.49 -16.56 18.83
C LEU A 59 -5.78 -17.51 17.86
N THR A 60 -4.60 -17.97 18.24
CA THR A 60 -3.83 -18.96 17.48
C THR A 60 -3.51 -20.15 18.36
N ASP A 61 -3.68 -21.34 17.80
CA ASP A 61 -3.35 -22.61 18.45
C ASP A 61 -2.55 -23.45 17.46
N SER A 62 -1.55 -24.17 17.96
CA SER A 62 -0.64 -24.97 17.15
C SER A 62 -0.75 -26.44 17.52
N LEU A 63 -0.50 -27.30 16.52
CA LEU A 63 -0.39 -28.72 16.77
C LEU A 63 0.95 -29.03 17.46
N ARG A 64 0.97 -30.09 18.27
CA ARG A 64 2.20 -30.71 18.75
C ARG A 64 3.15 -30.99 17.58
N THR A 65 4.44 -30.71 17.77
CA THR A 65 5.52 -31.11 16.85
C THR A 65 5.44 -32.62 16.55
N ALA A 66 5.48 -32.98 15.27
CA ALA A 66 5.40 -34.36 14.84
C ALA A 66 6.54 -35.19 15.47
N ALA A 67 6.17 -36.25 16.18
CA ALA A 67 7.07 -37.20 16.79
C ALA A 67 6.36 -38.56 16.89
N SER A 68 7.13 -39.65 16.98
CA SER A 68 6.59 -40.99 17.11
C SER A 68 5.54 -41.05 18.21
N ALA A 69 4.37 -41.59 17.88
CA ALA A 69 3.26 -41.82 18.79
C ALA A 69 2.93 -43.32 18.88
N ALA A 70 3.92 -44.19 18.65
CA ALA A 70 3.74 -45.63 18.73
C ALA A 70 3.40 -46.05 20.16
N VAL A 71 2.43 -46.97 20.28
CA VAL A 71 2.00 -47.56 21.55
C VAL A 71 2.10 -49.08 21.40
N ALA A 72 2.47 -49.77 22.48
CA ALA A 72 2.52 -51.23 22.49
C ALA A 72 1.12 -51.84 22.39
N GLU A 73 1.01 -53.01 21.75
CA GLU A 73 -0.23 -53.79 21.74
C GLU A 73 -0.57 -54.23 23.18
N GLY A 74 -1.62 -53.66 23.76
CA GLY A 74 -2.03 -53.88 25.15
C GLY A 74 -1.47 -52.88 26.18
N GLY A 75 -0.74 -51.84 25.75
CA GLY A 75 -0.26 -50.77 26.65
C GLY A 75 -1.32 -49.68 26.89
N ASP A 76 -1.37 -49.16 28.11
CA ASP A 76 -2.21 -48.00 28.45
C ASP A 76 -1.72 -46.73 27.75
N TYR A 77 -2.66 -45.82 27.43
CA TYR A 77 -2.34 -44.55 26.79
C TYR A 77 -1.72 -43.55 27.78
N THR A 78 -0.58 -42.97 27.42
CA THR A 78 -0.01 -41.83 28.16
C THR A 78 -0.68 -40.53 27.73
N MET A 79 -1.25 -39.81 28.69
CA MET A 79 -1.87 -38.51 28.43
C MET A 79 -0.80 -37.46 28.15
N GLY A 80 -0.83 -36.87 26.95
CA GLY A 80 0.06 -35.77 26.58
C GLY A 80 -0.42 -34.41 27.10
N ALA A 81 0.53 -33.51 27.39
CA ALA A 81 0.23 -32.12 27.72
C ALA A 81 -0.57 -31.45 26.59
N LYS A 82 -1.54 -30.60 26.96
CA LYS A 82 -2.34 -29.81 26.04
C LYS A 82 -2.07 -28.33 26.31
N THR A 83 -1.89 -27.57 25.25
CA THR A 83 -1.71 -26.12 25.29
C THR A 83 -3.07 -25.43 25.14
N THR A 84 -3.18 -24.24 25.70
CA THR A 84 -4.30 -23.33 25.42
C THR A 84 -3.90 -22.36 24.31
N PRO A 85 -4.85 -21.87 23.50
CA PRO A 85 -4.55 -20.89 22.46
C PRO A 85 -3.88 -19.62 22.99
N SER A 86 -2.95 -19.08 22.20
CA SER A 86 -2.30 -17.81 22.46
C SER A 86 -3.07 -16.64 21.84
N ARG A 87 -2.90 -15.43 22.39
CA ARG A 87 -3.59 -14.20 21.96
C ARG A 87 -2.63 -13.29 21.22
N LEU A 88 -2.88 -13.05 19.94
CA LEU A 88 -2.28 -11.96 19.19
C LEU A 88 -3.18 -10.73 19.28
N THR A 89 -2.64 -9.60 19.74
CA THR A 89 -3.43 -8.39 20.02
C THR A 89 -3.01 -7.28 19.06
N ASN A 90 -4.01 -6.61 18.47
CA ASN A 90 -3.87 -5.36 17.74
C ASN A 90 -4.88 -4.31 18.27
N VAL A 91 -4.76 -3.04 17.87
CA VAL A 91 -5.64 -1.93 18.23
C VAL A 91 -6.11 -1.31 16.96
N ILE A 92 -7.28 -0.70 17.06
CA ILE A 92 -7.91 -0.02 15.95
C ILE A 92 -7.33 1.38 15.84
N GLN A 93 -6.78 1.66 14.66
CA GLN A 93 -6.33 2.99 14.31
C GLN A 93 -7.48 3.77 13.67
N ILE A 94 -7.64 5.01 14.09
CA ILE A 94 -8.55 5.97 13.48
C ILE A 94 -7.77 6.76 12.45
N ILE A 95 -8.16 6.65 11.19
CA ILE A 95 -7.55 7.38 10.08
C ILE A 95 -8.57 8.40 9.61
N ALA A 96 -8.20 9.69 9.70
CA ALA A 96 -9.08 10.80 9.37
C ALA A 96 -8.36 11.83 8.49
N ILE A 97 -9.00 12.24 7.39
CA ILE A 97 -8.55 13.33 6.52
C ILE A 97 -9.54 14.50 6.64
N PRO A 98 -9.31 15.45 7.56
CA PRO A 98 -10.16 16.62 7.71
C PRO A 98 -9.83 17.69 6.66
N PHE A 99 -10.86 18.35 6.15
CA PHE A 99 -10.70 19.50 5.26
C PHE A 99 -11.86 20.49 5.44
N ALA A 100 -11.67 21.71 4.92
CA ALA A 100 -12.67 22.77 4.96
C ALA A 100 -12.64 23.55 3.65
N VAL A 101 -13.81 23.97 3.18
CA VAL A 101 -13.95 24.81 1.99
C VAL A 101 -14.83 26.01 2.30
N THR A 102 -14.32 27.22 2.04
CA THR A 102 -15.06 28.47 2.26
C THR A 102 -16.28 28.55 1.34
N ARG A 103 -17.36 29.18 1.80
CA ARG A 103 -18.59 29.27 0.99
C ARG A 103 -18.43 30.16 -0.22
N SER A 104 -17.66 31.24 -0.10
CA SER A 104 -17.30 32.08 -1.24
C SER A 104 -16.64 31.25 -2.34
N GLN A 105 -15.76 30.31 -1.98
CA GLN A 105 -15.10 29.44 -2.96
C GLN A 105 -16.07 28.47 -3.65
N GLN A 106 -17.14 28.06 -2.96
CA GLN A 106 -18.21 27.23 -3.54
C GLN A 106 -19.16 28.04 -4.44
N GLN A 107 -19.36 29.33 -4.14
CA GLN A 107 -20.23 30.24 -4.91
C GLN A 107 -19.56 30.77 -6.19
N ILE A 108 -18.23 30.89 -6.19
CA ILE A 108 -17.46 31.32 -7.37
C ILE A 108 -17.49 30.23 -8.43
N GLN A 109 -17.90 30.60 -9.64
CA GLN A 109 -17.90 29.71 -10.81
C GLN A 109 -16.49 29.18 -11.10
N LYS A 110 -16.39 27.88 -11.36
CA LYS A 110 -15.14 27.20 -11.71
C LYS A 110 -15.14 26.84 -13.19
N HIS A 111 -13.96 26.86 -13.81
CA HIS A 111 -13.77 26.42 -15.19
C HIS A 111 -14.17 24.96 -15.41
N THR A 112 -14.10 24.14 -14.36
CA THR A 112 -14.49 22.72 -14.36
C THR A 112 -15.99 22.48 -14.22
N GLY A 113 -16.79 23.49 -13.83
CA GLY A 113 -18.21 23.34 -13.52
C GLY A 113 -18.52 22.52 -12.25
N GLU A 114 -17.54 21.88 -11.61
CA GLU A 114 -17.71 21.11 -10.38
C GLU A 114 -17.63 22.02 -9.14
N ASN A 115 -18.46 21.74 -8.13
CA ASN A 115 -18.33 22.38 -6.82
C ASN A 115 -17.01 21.93 -6.15
N GLU A 116 -16.22 22.92 -5.72
CA GLU A 116 -14.94 22.69 -5.04
C GLU A 116 -15.05 21.78 -3.81
N LEU A 117 -16.17 21.83 -3.08
CA LEU A 117 -16.42 20.95 -1.94
C LEU A 117 -16.52 19.48 -2.35
N SER A 118 -17.15 19.18 -3.49
CA SER A 118 -17.23 17.82 -4.06
C SER A 118 -15.84 17.34 -4.45
N ARG A 119 -15.10 18.18 -5.19
CA ARG A 119 -13.74 17.87 -5.64
C ARG A 119 -12.80 17.53 -4.48
N GLN A 120 -12.83 18.35 -3.43
CA GLN A 120 -12.01 18.12 -2.23
C GLN A 120 -12.48 16.88 -1.44
N THR A 121 -13.77 16.56 -1.44
CA THR A 121 -14.28 15.32 -0.85
C THR A 121 -13.73 14.09 -1.59
N THR A 122 -13.77 14.10 -2.93
CA THR A 122 -13.23 13.02 -3.75
C THR A 122 -11.73 12.86 -3.56
N LYS A 123 -11.00 13.98 -3.48
CA LYS A 123 -9.57 13.97 -3.17
C LYS A 123 -9.29 13.39 -1.78
N ALA A 124 -10.04 13.81 -0.76
CA ALA A 124 -9.89 13.31 0.61
C ALA A 124 -10.17 11.81 0.72
N LEU A 125 -11.11 11.26 -0.06
CA LEU A 125 -11.34 9.82 -0.12
C LEU A 125 -10.14 9.05 -0.69
N MET A 126 -9.50 9.60 -1.72
CA MET A 126 -8.30 9.02 -2.32
C MET A 126 -7.10 9.12 -1.38
N ASP A 127 -6.92 10.27 -0.73
CA ASP A 127 -5.88 10.49 0.28
C ASP A 127 -6.07 9.55 1.48
N TRP A 128 -7.32 9.32 1.91
CA TRP A 128 -7.64 8.36 2.97
C TRP A 128 -7.25 6.93 2.58
N GLY A 129 -7.56 6.51 1.34
CA GLY A 129 -7.18 5.18 0.86
C GLY A 129 -5.66 4.96 0.87
N ASN A 130 -4.90 5.95 0.40
CA ASN A 130 -3.44 5.94 0.45
C ASN A 130 -2.89 5.92 1.90
N ALA A 131 -3.48 6.71 2.81
CA ALA A 131 -3.07 6.72 4.21
C ALA A 131 -3.36 5.39 4.90
N ALA A 132 -4.53 4.80 4.64
CA ALA A 132 -4.89 3.47 5.14
C ALA A 132 -3.94 2.38 4.66
N GLU A 133 -3.58 2.38 3.37
CA GLU A 133 -2.59 1.45 2.83
C GLU A 133 -1.21 1.64 3.46
N PHE A 134 -0.77 2.89 3.61
CA PHE A 134 0.51 3.22 4.23
C PHE A 134 0.60 2.68 5.65
N ASP A 135 -0.44 2.93 6.47
CA ASP A 135 -0.48 2.46 7.84
C ASP A 135 -0.62 0.92 7.91
N LEU A 136 -1.41 0.30 7.02
CA LEU A 136 -1.53 -1.16 6.95
C LEU A 136 -0.18 -1.84 6.73
N VAL A 137 0.72 -1.24 5.95
CA VAL A 137 2.04 -1.82 5.70
C VAL A 137 3.05 -1.48 6.79
N ARG A 138 3.12 -0.21 7.22
CA ARG A 138 4.26 0.31 7.99
C ARG A 138 3.96 0.81 9.40
N SER A 139 2.69 0.91 9.80
CA SER A 139 2.37 1.47 11.11
C SER A 139 3.03 0.67 12.22
N THR A 140 3.39 1.36 13.30
CA THR A 140 3.99 0.75 14.48
C THR A 140 3.05 0.86 15.65
N TRP A 141 3.01 -0.17 16.47
CA TRP A 141 2.12 -0.27 17.60
C TRP A 141 2.26 0.92 18.54
N ALA A 142 1.14 1.61 18.79
CA ALA A 142 1.03 2.57 19.87
C ALA A 142 -0.29 2.33 20.61
N SER A 143 -0.20 2.06 21.91
CA SER A 143 -1.36 1.68 22.74
C SER A 143 -2.39 2.79 22.91
N GLY A 144 -2.02 4.05 22.64
CA GLY A 144 -2.88 5.22 22.87
C GLY A 144 -3.07 5.59 24.35
N VAL A 145 -2.36 4.91 25.25
CA VAL A 145 -2.38 5.23 26.68
C VAL A 145 -1.66 6.56 26.91
N SER A 146 -2.08 7.32 27.93
CA SER A 146 -1.49 8.61 28.32
C SER A 146 -1.57 9.72 27.25
N GLY A 147 -2.64 9.74 26.44
CA GLY A 147 -2.90 10.81 25.47
C GLY A 147 -2.09 10.72 24.18
N THR A 148 -1.39 9.61 23.95
CA THR A 148 -0.75 9.32 22.67
C THR A 148 -1.79 8.89 21.64
N THR A 149 -1.56 9.17 20.36
CA THR A 149 -2.46 8.69 19.30
C THR A 149 -2.28 7.18 19.13
N PRO A 150 -3.34 6.36 19.29
CA PRO A 150 -3.24 4.92 19.08
C PRO A 150 -2.92 4.62 17.62
N LYS A 151 -2.04 3.66 17.39
CA LYS A 151 -1.63 3.20 16.08
C LYS A 151 -1.66 1.67 16.06
N MET A 152 -2.22 1.12 15.00
CA MET A 152 -2.22 -0.31 14.79
C MET A 152 -0.80 -0.80 14.51
N SER A 153 -0.54 -2.06 14.79
CA SER A 153 0.65 -2.73 14.26
C SER A 153 0.41 -3.04 12.79
N GLY A 154 1.24 -2.51 11.89
CA GLY A 154 1.20 -2.79 10.45
C GLY A 154 1.79 -4.15 10.11
N ILE A 155 1.67 -4.58 8.86
CA ILE A 155 2.11 -5.90 8.39
C ILE A 155 3.59 -6.14 8.71
N LEU A 156 4.47 -5.17 8.41
CA LEU A 156 5.92 -5.33 8.62
C LEU A 156 6.25 -5.57 10.10
N GLU A 157 5.71 -4.77 11.02
CA GLU A 157 5.98 -4.94 12.44
C GLU A 157 5.35 -6.23 12.97
N ALA A 158 4.11 -6.52 12.57
CA ALA A 158 3.36 -7.63 13.11
C ALA A 158 3.90 -9.00 12.66
N ILE A 159 4.66 -9.08 11.57
CA ILE A 159 5.38 -10.30 11.15
C ILE A 159 6.86 -10.26 11.53
N SER A 160 7.32 -9.27 12.31
CA SER A 160 8.72 -9.18 12.74
C SER A 160 9.00 -10.04 13.97
N LEU A 161 8.86 -11.37 13.83
CA LEU A 161 9.24 -12.36 14.83
C LEU A 161 10.63 -12.93 14.51
N ALA A 162 11.27 -13.59 15.47
CA ALA A 162 12.61 -14.15 15.28
C ALA A 162 12.70 -15.19 14.14
N GLN A 163 11.58 -15.85 13.83
CA GLN A 163 11.47 -16.89 12.78
C GLN A 163 11.13 -16.32 11.41
N THR A 164 10.52 -15.14 11.36
CA THR A 164 9.90 -14.59 10.14
C THR A 164 10.57 -13.32 9.67
N TYR A 165 11.49 -12.77 10.47
CA TYR A 165 12.26 -11.59 10.15
C TYR A 165 13.76 -11.85 10.29
N SER A 166 14.51 -11.45 9.26
CA SER A 166 15.96 -11.37 9.31
C SER A 166 16.45 -10.13 8.58
N ALA A 167 17.41 -9.44 9.19
CA ALA A 167 18.13 -8.35 8.54
C ALA A 167 19.35 -8.88 7.78
N GLN A 168 19.43 -8.59 6.50
CA GLN A 168 20.65 -8.80 5.74
C GLN A 168 21.70 -7.77 6.12
N THR A 169 22.98 -8.10 5.91
CA THR A 169 24.05 -7.10 6.00
C THR A 169 23.72 -5.94 5.05
N SER A 170 23.81 -4.70 5.54
CA SER A 170 23.43 -3.51 4.78
C SER A 170 24.10 -3.47 3.40
N GLY A 171 23.31 -3.28 2.35
CA GLY A 171 23.78 -3.23 0.96
C GLY A 171 23.86 -4.59 0.28
N THR A 172 23.31 -5.65 0.89
CA THR A 172 23.24 -6.98 0.25
C THR A 172 22.45 -6.92 -1.05
N ALA A 173 22.98 -7.52 -2.12
CA ALA A 173 22.30 -7.59 -3.40
C ALA A 173 21.15 -8.61 -3.35
N TRP A 174 19.97 -8.19 -3.82
CA TRP A 174 18.83 -9.09 -3.98
C TRP A 174 19.13 -10.17 -5.03
N SER A 175 18.82 -11.42 -4.71
CA SER A 175 19.12 -12.57 -5.58
C SER A 175 18.10 -13.70 -5.45
N ALA A 176 18.04 -14.57 -6.45
CA ALA A 176 17.20 -15.77 -6.47
C ALA A 176 17.48 -16.73 -5.30
N THR A 177 18.74 -16.80 -4.85
CA THR A 177 19.13 -17.60 -3.70
C THR A 177 18.48 -17.08 -2.42
N ILE A 178 18.48 -15.76 -2.21
CA ILE A 178 17.85 -15.15 -1.02
C ILE A 178 16.34 -15.35 -1.07
N LEU A 179 15.71 -15.17 -2.23
CA LEU A 179 14.27 -15.45 -2.37
C LEU A 179 13.93 -16.93 -2.06
N SER A 180 14.76 -17.86 -2.53
CA SER A 180 14.56 -19.29 -2.25
C SER A 180 14.75 -19.60 -0.76
N ALA A 181 15.69 -18.93 -0.09
CA ALA A 181 15.88 -19.03 1.35
C ALA A 181 14.68 -18.46 2.12
N MET A 182 14.14 -17.30 1.72
CA MET A 182 12.91 -16.75 2.33
C MET A 182 11.72 -17.71 2.20
N MET A 183 11.61 -18.42 1.06
CA MET A 183 10.59 -19.44 0.86
C MET A 183 10.84 -20.70 1.69
N GLN A 184 12.10 -21.07 1.88
CA GLN A 184 12.48 -22.14 2.80
C GLN A 184 12.11 -21.78 4.24
N ASP A 185 12.44 -20.57 4.70
CA ASP A 185 12.07 -20.08 6.04
C ASP A 185 10.55 -20.13 6.20
N SER A 186 9.80 -19.67 5.19
CA SER A 186 8.33 -19.80 5.18
C SER A 186 7.84 -21.24 5.19
N TYR A 187 8.61 -22.23 4.74
CA TYR A 187 8.22 -23.64 4.75
C TYR A 187 8.58 -24.30 6.09
N ASP A 188 9.81 -24.08 6.56
CA ASP A 188 10.37 -24.72 7.75
C ASP A 188 9.78 -24.13 9.04
N ASP A 189 9.54 -22.82 9.09
CA ASP A 189 9.02 -22.12 10.28
C ASP A 189 7.49 -21.91 10.27
N SER A 190 6.82 -22.14 9.13
CA SER A 190 5.35 -22.07 9.10
C SER A 190 4.73 -23.35 9.65
N ASN A 191 3.54 -23.22 10.23
CA ASN A 191 2.69 -24.35 10.59
C ASN A 191 2.02 -25.01 9.36
N GLY A 192 2.75 -25.17 8.24
CA GLY A 192 2.28 -25.81 7.01
C GLY A 192 1.70 -24.88 5.94
N ASP A 193 1.86 -23.56 6.08
CA ASP A 193 1.38 -22.56 5.14
C ASP A 193 2.56 -21.82 4.49
N VAL A 194 2.86 -22.15 3.23
CA VAL A 194 3.89 -21.43 2.45
C VAL A 194 3.30 -20.14 1.87
N ALA A 195 4.08 -19.08 1.84
CA ALA A 195 3.72 -17.82 1.23
C ALA A 195 3.49 -17.95 -0.30
N THR A 196 2.58 -17.14 -0.86
CA THR A 196 2.12 -17.22 -2.26
C THR A 196 2.39 -15.95 -3.06
N ASP A 197 2.69 -14.85 -2.37
CA ASP A 197 2.80 -13.53 -2.96
C ASP A 197 4.10 -12.88 -2.48
N ILE A 198 4.81 -12.23 -3.39
CA ILE A 198 5.97 -11.40 -3.06
C ILE A 198 5.69 -9.95 -3.41
N PHE A 199 5.98 -9.06 -2.47
CA PHE A 199 5.89 -7.62 -2.62
C PHE A 199 7.29 -7.03 -2.56
N LEU A 200 7.62 -6.24 -3.59
CA LEU A 200 8.92 -5.57 -3.71
C LEU A 200 8.76 -4.07 -3.96
N GLY A 201 9.74 -3.31 -3.49
CA GLY A 201 9.96 -1.94 -3.94
C GLY A 201 10.48 -1.88 -5.37
N SER A 202 10.46 -0.69 -5.99
CA SER A 202 10.81 -0.48 -7.40
C SER A 202 12.20 -1.00 -7.79
N TYR A 203 13.22 -0.74 -6.97
CA TYR A 203 14.59 -1.19 -7.25
C TYR A 203 14.71 -2.72 -7.22
N LEU A 204 14.24 -3.36 -6.14
CA LEU A 204 14.30 -4.81 -5.98
C LEU A 204 13.49 -5.53 -7.06
N ARG A 205 12.37 -4.94 -7.51
CA ARG A 205 11.62 -5.45 -8.66
C ARG A 205 12.47 -5.49 -9.93
N ASN A 206 13.18 -4.40 -10.23
CA ASN A 206 14.06 -4.35 -11.41
C ASN A 206 15.17 -5.41 -11.32
N VAL A 207 15.72 -5.65 -10.13
CA VAL A 207 16.72 -6.71 -9.89
C VAL A 207 16.11 -8.11 -10.04
N MET A 208 14.88 -8.33 -9.57
CA MET A 208 14.18 -9.61 -9.75
C MET A 208 13.95 -9.93 -11.24
N ASP A 209 13.73 -8.92 -12.06
CA ASP A 209 13.59 -9.07 -13.50
C ASP A 209 14.93 -9.41 -14.21
N THR A 210 16.07 -9.41 -13.52
CA THR A 210 17.37 -9.81 -14.07
C THR A 210 17.90 -11.15 -13.52
N PHE A 211 17.13 -11.86 -12.69
CA PHE A 211 17.53 -13.18 -12.17
C PHE A 211 17.91 -14.14 -13.30
N THR A 212 19.04 -14.83 -13.13
CA THR A 212 19.57 -15.82 -14.09
C THR A 212 18.83 -17.17 -13.94
N GLN A 213 18.79 -17.98 -15.00
CA GLN A 213 17.98 -19.23 -15.10
C GLN A 213 16.46 -19.04 -15.26
N LYS A 214 16.04 -17.97 -15.93
CA LYS A 214 14.67 -17.83 -16.42
C LYS A 214 14.41 -18.81 -17.57
N ASN A 215 13.85 -19.99 -17.28
CA ASN A 215 13.08 -20.71 -18.30
C ASN A 215 11.74 -19.98 -18.48
N GLN A 216 11.76 -18.84 -19.18
CA GLN A 216 10.59 -17.99 -19.35
C GLN A 216 9.63 -18.64 -20.35
N THR A 217 8.63 -19.38 -19.86
CA THR A 217 7.47 -19.74 -20.68
C THR A 217 6.62 -18.50 -20.89
N THR A 218 6.93 -17.73 -21.94
CA THR A 218 6.09 -16.60 -22.33
C THR A 218 4.83 -17.15 -22.96
N VAL A 219 3.66 -16.94 -22.34
CA VAL A 219 2.37 -17.28 -22.96
C VAL A 219 2.15 -16.29 -24.11
N TYR A 220 2.27 -16.79 -25.34
CA TYR A 220 1.99 -16.03 -26.54
C TYR A 220 0.46 -15.86 -26.67
N SER A 221 -0.02 -14.64 -26.52
CA SER A 221 -1.32 -14.24 -27.08
C SER A 221 -1.06 -13.72 -28.49
N ASP A 222 -1.79 -14.20 -29.49
CA ASP A 222 -1.57 -13.99 -30.94
C ASP A 222 -1.74 -12.54 -31.46
N ASP A 223 -1.65 -11.52 -30.61
CA ASP A 223 -1.72 -10.13 -31.06
C ASP A 223 -0.64 -9.25 -30.42
N VAL A 224 0.24 -8.74 -31.31
CA VAL A 224 1.29 -7.73 -31.13
C VAL A 224 2.65 -8.22 -30.60
N ALA A 225 3.72 -7.89 -31.34
CA ALA A 225 5.12 -8.05 -30.95
C ALA A 225 5.46 -7.16 -29.73
N LYS A 226 5.38 -7.72 -28.52
CA LYS A 226 5.76 -7.05 -27.27
C LYS A 226 7.04 -7.67 -26.71
N ILE A 227 8.03 -6.84 -26.37
CA ILE A 227 9.22 -7.26 -25.61
C ILE A 227 8.78 -7.46 -24.14
N ARG A 228 8.92 -8.67 -23.62
CA ARG A 228 8.49 -9.03 -22.25
C ARG A 228 9.69 -9.52 -21.43
N ASN A 229 10.18 -8.69 -20.51
CA ASN A 229 11.26 -9.08 -19.58
C ASN A 229 10.77 -9.27 -18.12
N ALA A 230 9.58 -8.74 -17.81
CA ALA A 230 9.05 -8.75 -16.45
C ALA A 230 8.64 -10.15 -15.99
N THR A 231 9.04 -10.50 -14.77
CA THR A 231 8.61 -11.72 -14.08
C THR A 231 7.24 -11.46 -13.44
N THR A 232 6.23 -12.27 -13.78
CA THR A 232 4.87 -12.15 -13.19
C THR A 232 4.66 -13.22 -12.11
N THR A 233 5.08 -14.44 -12.39
CA THR A 233 5.15 -15.54 -11.43
C THR A 233 6.59 -16.05 -11.34
N TYR A 234 7.00 -16.45 -10.15
CA TYR A 234 8.32 -17.03 -9.89
C TYR A 234 8.14 -18.36 -9.19
N SER A 235 8.53 -19.44 -9.87
CA SER A 235 8.41 -20.79 -9.33
C SER A 235 9.64 -21.13 -8.49
N THR A 236 9.41 -21.57 -7.26
CA THR A 236 10.43 -22.07 -6.34
C THR A 236 10.18 -23.53 -6.01
N SER A 237 11.17 -24.22 -5.44
CA SER A 237 11.00 -25.61 -4.95
C SER A 237 9.90 -25.76 -3.90
N PHE A 238 9.46 -24.67 -3.27
CA PHE A 238 8.45 -24.65 -2.21
C PHE A 238 7.08 -24.13 -2.68
N GLY A 239 6.96 -23.71 -3.94
CA GLY A 239 5.72 -23.18 -4.52
C GLY A 239 5.93 -22.00 -5.47
N ASP A 240 4.85 -21.58 -6.11
CA ASP A 240 4.83 -20.45 -7.04
C ASP A 240 4.48 -19.15 -6.31
N LEU A 241 5.25 -18.10 -6.58
CA LEU A 241 5.03 -16.76 -6.06
C LEU A 241 4.48 -15.84 -7.15
N VAL A 242 3.44 -15.07 -6.82
CA VAL A 242 2.97 -13.96 -7.65
C VAL A 242 3.73 -12.69 -7.28
N VAL A 243 4.31 -12.02 -8.28
CA VAL A 243 5.17 -10.84 -8.07
C VAL A 243 4.38 -9.55 -8.14
N HIS A 244 4.29 -8.87 -7.01
CA HIS A 244 3.65 -7.58 -6.85
C HIS A 244 4.68 -6.48 -6.55
N ASN A 245 4.38 -5.27 -7.05
CA ASN A 245 5.12 -4.07 -6.68
C ASN A 245 4.30 -3.33 -5.64
N HIS A 246 4.96 -2.83 -4.60
CA HIS A 246 4.28 -2.05 -3.58
C HIS A 246 5.11 -0.83 -3.19
N ARG A 247 4.55 0.37 -3.39
CA ARG A 247 5.28 1.62 -3.22
C ARG A 247 5.67 1.90 -1.77
N TYR A 248 4.87 1.50 -0.78
CA TYR A 248 5.17 1.80 0.62
C TYR A 248 6.18 0.84 1.28
N LEU A 249 6.69 -0.17 0.57
CA LEU A 249 7.77 -1.01 1.11
C LEU A 249 9.09 -0.25 1.25
N ASN A 250 9.42 0.59 0.25
CA ASN A 250 10.60 1.45 0.26
C ASN A 250 10.16 2.91 0.07
N GLN A 251 10.54 3.79 0.99
CA GLN A 251 10.31 5.22 0.92
C GLN A 251 11.62 5.99 0.75
N SER A 252 11.52 7.26 0.36
CA SER A 252 12.67 8.15 0.11
C SER A 252 13.61 8.33 1.32
N GLY A 253 13.19 7.96 2.53
CA GLY A 253 14.03 8.02 3.74
C GLY A 253 14.60 6.67 4.19
N ASP A 254 14.26 5.57 3.51
CA ASP A 254 14.80 4.26 3.86
C ASP A 254 16.22 4.10 3.32
N THR A 255 17.14 3.65 4.17
CA THR A 255 18.54 3.41 3.79
C THR A 255 18.73 2.06 3.08
N THR A 256 17.80 1.13 3.28
CA THR A 256 17.87 -0.24 2.74
C THR A 256 16.52 -0.67 2.19
N GLY A 257 16.55 -1.62 1.27
CA GLY A 257 15.37 -2.18 0.62
C GLY A 257 14.73 -3.28 1.45
N ARG A 258 13.43 -3.46 1.26
CA ARG A 258 12.60 -4.47 1.92
C ARG A 258 12.00 -5.44 0.91
N ALA A 259 12.11 -6.73 1.20
CA ALA A 259 11.41 -7.80 0.49
C ALA A 259 10.40 -8.44 1.44
N LEU A 260 9.17 -8.59 0.97
CA LEU A 260 8.06 -9.07 1.78
C LEU A 260 7.38 -10.22 1.05
N VAL A 261 7.37 -11.40 1.63
CA VAL A 261 6.67 -12.58 1.10
C VAL A 261 5.52 -12.91 2.04
N LEU A 262 4.31 -12.96 1.49
CA LEU A 262 3.07 -13.06 2.25
C LEU A 262 2.17 -14.17 1.74
N ARG A 263 1.24 -14.53 2.60
CA ARG A 263 0.10 -15.37 2.28
C ARG A 263 -1.19 -14.57 2.53
N PRO A 264 -1.74 -13.88 1.52
CA PRO A 264 -2.85 -12.94 1.72
C PRO A 264 -4.12 -13.56 2.33
N ASP A 265 -4.32 -14.87 2.20
CA ASP A 265 -5.45 -15.61 2.80
C ASP A 265 -5.42 -15.64 4.34
N LYS A 266 -4.24 -15.48 4.95
CA LYS A 266 -4.04 -15.42 6.41
C LYS A 266 -4.05 -13.99 6.97
N LEU A 267 -4.18 -12.99 6.09
CA LEU A 267 -4.27 -11.58 6.43
C LEU A 267 -5.68 -11.06 6.16
N LYS A 268 -6.24 -10.32 7.11
CA LYS A 268 -7.53 -9.64 6.94
C LYS A 268 -7.49 -8.25 7.50
N ILE A 269 -8.37 -7.38 7.01
CA ILE A 269 -8.59 -6.04 7.56
C ILE A 269 -9.87 -6.07 8.38
N ALA A 270 -9.73 -5.85 9.68
CA ALA A 270 -10.85 -5.74 10.59
C ALA A 270 -11.29 -4.27 10.70
N TYR A 271 -12.51 -3.97 10.26
CA TYR A 271 -13.10 -2.64 10.38
C TYR A 271 -14.00 -2.58 11.60
N LEU A 272 -13.78 -1.61 12.48
CA LEU A 272 -14.82 -1.18 13.42
C LEU A 272 -15.82 -0.28 12.70
N GLU A 273 -15.32 0.57 11.82
CA GLU A 273 -16.13 1.47 11.01
C GLU A 273 -15.47 1.64 9.63
N ARG A 274 -16.23 1.34 8.58
CA ARG A 274 -15.81 1.54 7.19
C ARG A 274 -15.66 3.04 6.90
N PRO A 275 -14.85 3.44 5.89
CA PRO A 275 -14.68 4.84 5.56
C PRO A 275 -16.01 5.51 5.25
N PHE A 276 -16.29 6.62 5.92
CA PHE A 276 -17.46 7.46 5.70
C PHE A 276 -17.06 8.94 5.65
N ILE A 277 -17.92 9.74 5.05
CA ILE A 277 -17.74 11.19 4.99
C ILE A 277 -18.53 11.80 6.15
N ASP A 278 -17.81 12.30 7.15
CA ASP A 278 -18.38 13.09 8.22
C ASP A 278 -18.67 14.51 7.72
N ASN A 279 -19.95 14.80 7.56
CA ASN A 279 -20.48 16.11 7.16
C ASN A 279 -21.12 16.87 8.34
N GLY A 280 -21.16 16.27 9.54
CA GLY A 280 -21.84 16.79 10.73
C GLY A 280 -20.99 17.71 11.60
N LEU A 281 -19.80 18.10 11.13
CA LEU A 281 -18.83 18.88 11.89
C LEU A 281 -19.35 20.29 12.20
N ALA A 282 -19.18 20.71 13.45
CA ALA A 282 -19.60 22.03 13.90
C ALA A 282 -18.87 23.15 13.12
N ARG A 283 -19.66 24.04 12.53
CA ARG A 283 -19.17 25.21 11.80
C ARG A 283 -18.67 26.26 12.80
N SER A 284 -17.56 26.90 12.46
CA SER A 284 -16.93 27.95 13.29
C SER A 284 -16.56 29.20 12.47
N GLY A 285 -17.10 29.32 11.26
CA GLY A 285 -16.89 30.44 10.34
C GLY A 285 -17.62 30.19 9.02
N ASP A 286 -17.38 31.05 8.01
CA ASP A 286 -18.03 30.96 6.69
C ASP A 286 -17.38 29.91 5.77
N TYR A 287 -17.41 28.66 6.23
CA TYR A 287 -16.88 27.51 5.52
C TYR A 287 -17.60 26.23 5.94
N ASP A 288 -17.63 25.25 5.05
CA ASP A 288 -18.14 23.92 5.34
C ASP A 288 -16.98 22.98 5.65
N LYS A 289 -17.03 22.33 6.82
CA LYS A 289 -16.06 21.33 7.27
C LYS A 289 -16.53 19.94 6.88
N ARG A 290 -15.60 19.09 6.45
CA ARG A 290 -15.83 17.66 6.21
C ARG A 290 -14.61 16.87 6.67
N ALA A 291 -14.80 15.62 7.03
CA ALA A 291 -13.70 14.70 7.25
C ALA A 291 -14.03 13.33 6.64
N VAL A 292 -13.06 12.70 5.99
CA VAL A 292 -13.17 11.27 5.64
C VAL A 292 -12.56 10.49 6.79
N VAL A 293 -13.36 9.65 7.46
CA VAL A 293 -12.95 8.91 8.65
C VAL A 293 -13.18 7.43 8.46
N GLY A 294 -12.21 6.61 8.87
CA GLY A 294 -12.38 5.17 8.96
C GLY A 294 -11.58 4.60 10.13
N LYS A 295 -12.04 3.46 10.64
CA LYS A 295 -11.48 2.81 11.83
C LYS A 295 -11.18 1.36 11.50
N LEU A 296 -9.90 1.02 11.43
CA LEU A 296 -9.46 -0.29 10.97
C LEU A 296 -8.20 -0.78 11.70
N THR A 297 -7.97 -2.08 11.59
CA THR A 297 -6.74 -2.75 12.03
C THR A 297 -6.46 -3.96 11.15
N ILE A 298 -5.22 -4.44 11.14
CA ILE A 298 -4.86 -5.71 10.48
C ILE A 298 -5.09 -6.87 11.46
N GLU A 299 -5.81 -7.88 10.98
CA GLU A 299 -6.03 -9.18 11.61
C GLU A 299 -5.08 -10.18 10.95
N ILE A 300 -4.05 -10.59 11.68
CA ILE A 300 -3.14 -11.65 11.26
C ILE A 300 -3.57 -12.94 11.93
N ARG A 301 -3.85 -13.96 11.11
CA ARG A 301 -4.30 -15.27 11.57
C ARG A 301 -3.16 -16.25 11.77
N ASN A 302 -2.08 -16.04 11.05
CA ASN A 302 -0.86 -16.82 11.18
C ASN A 302 0.33 -15.90 10.88
N GLN A 303 1.16 -15.59 11.89
CA GLN A 303 2.34 -14.76 11.69
C GLN A 303 3.49 -15.53 11.01
N THR A 304 3.57 -16.86 11.18
CA THR A 304 4.70 -17.66 10.71
C THR A 304 4.61 -18.12 9.25
N GLY A 305 3.47 -17.90 8.59
CA GLY A 305 3.33 -18.11 7.14
C GLY A 305 3.77 -16.92 6.28
N HIS A 306 4.54 -15.99 6.87
CA HIS A 306 4.97 -14.73 6.26
C HIS A 306 6.45 -14.54 6.55
N VAL A 307 7.19 -13.97 5.59
CA VAL A 307 8.62 -13.70 5.77
C VAL A 307 8.93 -12.29 5.28
N PHE A 308 9.65 -11.55 6.12
CA PHE A 308 10.10 -10.20 5.85
C PHE A 308 11.62 -10.12 6.00
N GLN A 309 12.29 -9.56 5.00
CA GLN A 309 13.72 -9.26 5.08
C GLN A 309 14.00 -7.82 4.67
N ASP A 310 14.95 -7.19 5.36
CA ASP A 310 15.49 -5.88 5.02
C ASP A 310 17.02 -5.92 4.89
N GLY A 311 17.65 -4.77 4.62
CA GLY A 311 19.11 -4.68 4.43
C GLY A 311 19.56 -4.72 2.98
N PHE A 312 18.64 -4.79 2.01
CA PHE A 312 19.00 -4.87 0.59
C PHE A 312 19.52 -3.54 0.02
N ASN A 313 20.37 -3.63 -0.99
CA ASN A 313 20.75 -2.46 -1.79
C ASN A 313 19.53 -1.88 -2.53
N ILE A 314 19.48 -0.56 -2.66
CA ILE A 314 18.40 0.21 -3.32
C ILE A 314 18.91 1.12 -4.45
N GLY A 315 20.20 1.04 -4.79
CA GLY A 315 20.83 1.89 -5.79
C GLY A 315 22.30 2.07 -5.51
#